data_AF-A0A924QPV0-F1
#
_entry.id   AF-A0A924QPV0-F1
#
_cell.length_a   1.000
_cell.length_b   1.000
_cell.length_c   1.000
_cell.angle_alpha   90.00
_cell.angle_beta   90.00
_cell.angle_gamma   90.00
#
_symmetry.space_group_name_H-M   'P 1'
#
loop_
_entity.id
_entity.type
_entity.pdbx_description
1 polymer ?
#
loop_
_entity_poly.entity_id
_entity_poly.type
_entity_poly.pdbx_seq_one_letter_code
_entity_poly.pdbx_strand_id
1 'polypeptide(L)'
;MKKLVCILCLSTIVGFAQAQTTPTTSAKVGKHQKIKMAKELNFSKEQKQEMKAIKQKNKEQEAAIKSNTTLSEGDKKQQLKQLKLDQKKSVAKLLTTEQKAKLADLQQKKTSDKPKTEQ
;
A
#
# COMPACT_ATOMS: atom_id res chain seq x y z
N MET A 1 8.74 7.79 -57.78
CA MET A 1 9.48 9.04 -57.50
C MET A 1 9.60 9.21 -55.99
N LYS A 2 10.81 8.98 -55.45
CA LYS A 2 11.43 9.74 -54.33
C LYS A 2 10.81 9.55 -52.92
N LYS A 3 11.49 9.10 -51.86
CA LYS A 3 12.90 8.77 -51.60
C LYS A 3 12.96 7.79 -50.41
N LEU A 4 13.76 6.76 -50.58
CA LEU A 4 14.51 6.10 -49.51
C LEU A 4 15.35 7.15 -48.78
N VAL A 5 15.26 7.21 -47.45
CA VAL A 5 16.29 7.81 -46.60
C VAL A 5 16.57 6.83 -45.47
N CYS A 6 17.64 6.06 -45.65
CA CYS A 6 18.41 5.46 -44.58
C CYS A 6 19.00 6.59 -43.73
N ILE A 7 18.74 6.62 -42.43
CA ILE A 7 19.68 7.20 -41.46
C ILE A 7 20.02 6.12 -40.45
N LEU A 8 21.19 5.56 -40.74
CA LEU A 8 22.08 4.83 -39.87
C LEU A 8 22.49 5.78 -38.72
N CYS A 9 21.93 5.60 -37.52
CA CYS A 9 22.52 6.15 -36.30
C CYS A 9 23.23 5.02 -35.56
N LEU A 10 24.50 4.80 -35.93
CA LEU A 10 25.47 4.15 -35.06
C LEU A 10 25.84 5.11 -33.92
N SER A 11 26.18 4.49 -32.79
CA SER A 11 26.85 5.06 -31.60
C SER A 11 25.98 5.87 -30.63
N THR A 12 25.55 5.23 -29.55
CA THR A 12 26.40 5.12 -28.35
C THR A 12 25.73 4.16 -27.38
N ILE A 13 26.40 3.03 -27.15
CA ILE A 13 26.10 2.16 -26.02
C ILE A 13 26.56 2.93 -24.78
N VAL A 14 25.64 3.67 -24.15
CA VAL A 14 25.84 4.07 -22.76
C VAL A 14 25.77 2.77 -21.98
N GLY A 15 26.93 2.35 -21.47
CA GLY A 15 27.04 1.27 -20.50
C GLY A 15 26.18 1.63 -19.30
N PHE A 16 24.94 1.15 -19.29
CA PHE A 16 24.16 1.06 -18.07
C PHE A 16 24.88 0.01 -17.25
N ALA A 17 25.73 0.47 -16.32
CA ALA A 17 26.05 -0.30 -15.15
C ALA A 17 24.71 -0.67 -14.52
N GLN A 18 24.21 -1.87 -14.83
CA GLN A 18 23.17 -2.50 -14.05
C GLN A 18 23.82 -2.79 -12.70
N ALA A 19 23.88 -1.77 -11.85
CA ALA A 19 23.89 -1.97 -10.43
C ALA A 19 22.64 -2.82 -10.16
N GLN A 20 22.86 -4.13 -10.05
CA GLN A 20 21.87 -5.07 -9.57
C GLN A 20 21.53 -4.57 -8.18
N THR A 21 20.48 -3.75 -8.08
CA THR A 21 19.78 -3.59 -6.81
C THR A 21 19.20 -4.97 -6.56
N THR A 22 19.93 -5.75 -5.77
CA THR A 22 19.39 -6.93 -5.14
C THR A 22 18.03 -6.52 -4.56
N PRO A 23 16.92 -7.20 -4.91
CA PRO A 23 15.68 -6.97 -4.21
C PRO A 23 15.93 -7.41 -2.77
N THR A 24 16.26 -6.44 -1.91
CA THR A 24 16.43 -6.64 -0.49
C THR A 24 15.18 -7.33 -0.01
N THR A 25 15.34 -8.59 0.37
CA THR A 25 14.26 -9.49 0.76
C THR A 25 13.77 -9.04 2.13
N SER A 26 12.94 -7.99 2.16
CA SER A 26 12.22 -7.54 3.35
C SER A 26 10.71 -7.34 3.09
N ALA A 27 10.23 -7.72 1.91
CA ALA A 27 8.79 -7.69 1.58
C ALA A 27 8.03 -8.99 1.90
N LYS A 28 8.73 -10.12 2.16
CA LYS A 28 8.08 -11.44 2.32
C LYS A 28 7.39 -11.65 3.67
N VAL A 29 7.93 -11.11 4.77
CA VAL A 29 7.40 -11.36 6.13
C VAL A 29 6.04 -10.68 6.35
N GLY A 30 5.84 -9.47 5.80
CA GLY A 30 4.56 -8.75 5.93
C GLY A 30 3.42 -9.30 5.07
N LYS A 31 3.73 -9.90 3.90
CA LYS A 31 2.72 -10.39 2.96
C LYS A 31 2.04 -11.66 3.48
N HIS A 32 2.79 -12.55 4.12
CA HIS A 32 2.26 -13.82 4.63
C HIS A 32 1.32 -13.62 5.84
N GLN A 33 1.66 -12.69 6.76
CA GLN A 33 0.79 -12.37 7.89
C GLN A 33 -0.54 -11.71 7.47
N LYS A 34 -0.52 -10.83 6.45
CA LYS A 34 -1.75 -10.23 5.90
C LYS A 34 -2.68 -11.29 5.28
N ILE A 35 -2.13 -12.33 4.65
CA ILE A 35 -2.91 -13.42 4.06
C ILE A 35 -3.54 -14.31 5.14
N LYS A 36 -2.82 -14.64 6.21
CA LYS A 36 -3.36 -15.44 7.33
C LYS A 36 -4.50 -14.73 8.04
N MET A 37 -4.32 -13.46 8.37
CA MET A 37 -5.36 -12.63 9.01
C MET A 37 -6.61 -12.49 8.12
N ALA A 38 -6.45 -12.31 6.81
CA ALA A 38 -7.56 -12.21 5.87
C ALA A 38 -8.35 -13.53 5.73
N LYS A 39 -7.69 -14.68 5.87
CA LYS A 39 -8.35 -16.00 5.94
C LYS A 39 -9.08 -16.18 7.27
N GLU A 40 -8.45 -15.80 8.39
CA GLU A 40 -9.02 -15.96 9.73
C GLU A 40 -10.24 -15.07 10.00
N LEU A 41 -10.32 -13.89 9.39
CA LEU A 41 -11.45 -12.97 9.54
C LEU A 41 -12.66 -13.36 8.67
N ASN A 42 -12.53 -14.34 7.75
CA ASN A 42 -13.62 -14.84 6.89
C ASN A 42 -14.51 -13.73 6.32
N PHE A 43 -13.89 -12.71 5.71
CA PHE A 43 -14.66 -11.63 5.09
C PHE A 43 -15.60 -12.18 4.00
N SER A 44 -16.87 -11.79 4.05
CA SER A 44 -17.86 -12.10 3.02
C SER A 44 -17.43 -11.52 1.67
N LYS A 45 -18.03 -12.01 0.57
CA LYS A 45 -17.70 -11.51 -0.78
C LYS A 45 -18.07 -10.02 -0.89
N GLU A 46 -19.18 -9.63 -0.29
CA GLU A 46 -19.71 -8.28 -0.23
C GLU A 46 -18.76 -7.37 0.56
N GLN A 47 -18.32 -7.79 1.76
CA GLN A 47 -17.33 -7.05 2.56
C GLN A 47 -15.99 -6.86 1.80
N LYS A 48 -15.55 -7.88 1.04
CA LYS A 48 -14.34 -7.77 0.20
C LYS A 48 -14.53 -6.78 -0.95
N GLN A 49 -15.72 -6.73 -1.54
CA GLN A 49 -16.03 -5.81 -2.63
C GLN A 49 -16.08 -4.36 -2.12
N GLU A 50 -16.74 -4.11 -0.99
CA GLU A 50 -16.78 -2.79 -0.36
C GLU A 50 -15.38 -2.34 0.10
N MET A 51 -14.57 -3.25 0.64
CA MET A 51 -13.18 -2.96 0.98
C MET A 51 -12.36 -2.54 -0.25
N LYS A 52 -12.56 -3.18 -1.40
CA LYS A 52 -11.90 -2.77 -2.65
C LYS A 52 -12.36 -1.39 -3.09
N ALA A 53 -13.66 -1.11 -3.03
CA ALA A 53 -14.22 0.21 -3.37
C ALA A 53 -13.64 1.32 -2.49
N ILE A 54 -13.59 1.11 -1.17
CA ILE A 54 -12.98 2.06 -0.21
C ILE A 54 -11.51 2.30 -0.55
N LYS A 55 -10.74 1.23 -0.85
CA LYS A 55 -9.32 1.36 -1.20
C LYS A 55 -9.10 2.12 -2.49
N GLN A 56 -9.93 1.87 -3.50
CA GLN A 56 -9.84 2.53 -4.79
C GLN A 56 -10.12 4.02 -4.64
N LYS A 57 -11.24 4.39 -4.00
CA LYS A 57 -11.58 5.78 -3.69
C LYS A 57 -10.47 6.49 -2.91
N ASN A 58 -9.92 5.83 -1.88
CA ASN A 58 -8.83 6.42 -1.11
C ASN A 58 -7.56 6.63 -1.92
N LYS A 59 -7.24 5.73 -2.85
CA LYS A 59 -6.06 5.87 -3.72
C LYS A 59 -6.21 7.09 -4.64
N GLU A 60 -7.42 7.32 -5.16
CA GLU A 60 -7.74 8.49 -5.99
C GLU A 60 -7.62 9.78 -5.18
N GLN A 61 -8.18 9.82 -3.97
CA GLN A 61 -8.06 10.97 -3.07
C GLN A 61 -6.61 11.24 -2.65
N GLU A 62 -5.84 10.18 -2.36
CA GLU A 62 -4.41 10.29 -2.05
C GLU A 62 -3.61 10.85 -3.23
N ALA A 63 -3.90 10.39 -4.45
CA ALA A 63 -3.26 10.92 -5.66
C ALA A 63 -3.59 12.41 -5.84
N ALA A 64 -4.86 12.79 -5.70
CA ALA A 64 -5.30 14.18 -5.82
C ALA A 64 -4.62 15.10 -4.80
N ILE A 65 -4.48 14.68 -3.53
CA ILE A 65 -3.78 15.45 -2.50
C ILE A 65 -2.30 15.61 -2.85
N LYS A 66 -1.64 14.55 -3.33
CA LYS A 66 -0.21 14.58 -3.66
C LYS A 66 0.10 15.43 -4.88
N SER A 67 -0.75 15.35 -5.91
CA SER A 67 -0.60 16.12 -7.14
C SER A 67 -1.02 17.59 -6.99
N ASN A 68 -1.67 17.96 -5.89
CA ASN A 68 -2.13 19.32 -5.68
C ASN A 68 -0.93 20.25 -5.42
N THR A 69 -0.70 21.18 -6.34
CA THR A 69 0.40 22.17 -6.27
C THR A 69 0.05 23.40 -5.45
N THR A 70 -1.23 23.58 -5.06
CA THR A 70 -1.68 24.72 -4.25
C THR A 70 -1.54 24.49 -2.74
N LEU A 71 -1.32 23.23 -2.33
CA LEU A 71 -1.15 22.85 -0.92
C LEU A 71 0.33 22.82 -0.54
N SER A 72 0.64 23.30 0.66
CA SER A 72 1.94 23.07 1.27
C SER A 72 2.13 21.59 1.61
N GLU A 73 3.38 21.15 1.76
CA GLU A 73 3.68 19.77 2.19
C GLU A 73 3.12 19.46 3.59
N GLY A 74 3.02 20.47 4.47
CA GLY A 74 2.38 20.36 5.78
C GLY A 74 0.89 20.04 5.66
N ASP A 75 0.18 20.79 4.82
CA ASP A 75 -1.25 20.61 4.58
C ASP A 75 -1.54 19.28 3.91
N LYS A 76 -0.73 18.89 2.91
CA LYS A 76 -0.81 17.56 2.29
C LYS A 76 -0.68 16.47 3.34
N LYS A 77 0.31 16.57 4.24
CA LYS A 77 0.52 15.59 5.30
C LYS A 77 -0.67 15.51 6.26
N GLN A 78 -1.27 16.65 6.63
CA GLN A 78 -2.48 16.67 7.47
C GLN A 78 -3.67 16.03 6.76
N GLN A 79 -3.92 16.38 5.49
CA GLN A 79 -5.02 15.80 4.72
C GLN A 79 -4.83 14.29 4.51
N LEU A 80 -3.61 13.83 4.23
CA LEU A 80 -3.30 12.40 4.13
C LEU A 80 -3.48 11.66 5.45
N LYS A 81 -3.15 12.28 6.59
CA LYS A 81 -3.42 11.69 7.91
C LYS A 81 -4.93 11.55 8.13
N GLN A 82 -5.70 12.59 7.82
CA GLN A 82 -7.15 12.57 7.96
C GLN A 82 -7.77 11.49 7.06
N LEU A 83 -7.35 11.41 5.79
CA LEU A 83 -7.80 10.38 4.84
C LEU A 83 -7.54 8.96 5.38
N LYS A 84 -6.39 8.73 6.04
CA LYS A 84 -6.08 7.43 6.67
C LYS A 84 -6.98 7.14 7.87
N LEU A 85 -7.31 8.13 8.69
CA LEU A 85 -8.24 7.96 9.81
C LEU A 85 -9.63 7.62 9.32
N ASP A 86 -10.12 8.31 8.29
CA ASP A 86 -11.44 8.07 7.72
C ASP A 86 -11.52 6.73 6.99
N GLN A 87 -10.41 6.28 6.38
CA GLN A 87 -10.27 4.91 5.88
C GLN A 87 -10.50 3.89 6.99
N LYS A 88 -9.79 4.05 8.12
CA LYS A 88 -9.87 3.12 9.25
C LYS A 88 -11.28 3.07 9.80
N LYS A 89 -11.95 4.22 9.93
CA LYS A 89 -13.34 4.29 10.37
C LYS A 89 -14.28 3.58 9.40
N SER A 90 -14.14 3.82 8.10
CA SER A 90 -14.97 3.19 7.06
C SER A 90 -14.78 1.67 7.05
N VAL A 91 -13.53 1.21 7.13
CA VAL A 91 -13.22 -0.22 7.25
C VAL A 91 -13.76 -0.82 8.55
N ALA A 92 -13.66 -0.11 9.67
CA ALA A 92 -14.18 -0.58 10.95
C ALA A 92 -15.72 -0.71 10.97
N LYS A 93 -16.43 0.03 10.12
CA LYS A 93 -17.88 -0.15 9.93
C LYS A 93 -18.22 -1.43 9.15
N LEU A 94 -17.32 -1.89 8.28
CA LEU A 94 -17.51 -3.14 7.52
C LEU A 94 -17.26 -4.39 8.36
N LEU A 95 -16.49 -4.29 9.44
CA LEU A 95 -16.17 -5.39 10.34
C LEU A 95 -17.33 -5.66 11.29
N THR A 96 -17.76 -6.93 11.38
CA THR A 96 -18.71 -7.37 12.41
C THR A 96 -18.07 -7.27 13.80
N THR A 97 -18.90 -7.23 14.85
CA THR A 97 -18.42 -7.17 16.24
C THR A 97 -17.49 -8.34 16.57
N GLU A 98 -17.80 -9.54 16.08
CA GLU A 98 -16.94 -10.72 16.22
C GLU A 98 -15.60 -10.59 15.49
N GLN A 99 -15.61 -10.03 14.27
CA GLN A 99 -14.39 -9.76 13.52
C GLN A 99 -13.50 -8.72 14.23
N LYS A 100 -14.08 -7.72 14.90
CA LYS A 100 -13.34 -6.74 15.72
C LYS A 100 -12.68 -7.39 16.93
N ALA A 101 -13.38 -8.26 17.64
CA ALA A 101 -12.84 -8.99 18.78
C ALA A 101 -11.65 -9.88 18.37
N LYS A 102 -11.77 -10.59 17.24
CA LYS A 102 -10.68 -11.40 16.69
C LYS A 102 -9.48 -10.55 16.26
N LEU A 103 -9.74 -9.35 15.75
CA LEU A 103 -8.70 -8.39 15.39
C LEU A 103 -7.93 -7.89 16.63
N ALA A 104 -8.64 -7.62 17.73
CA ALA A 104 -8.04 -7.22 19.01
C ALA A 104 -7.18 -8.33 19.62
N ASP A 105 -7.66 -9.58 19.62
CA ASP A 105 -6.89 -10.75 20.12
C ASP A 105 -5.60 -10.97 19.30
N LEU A 106 -5.68 -10.85 17.97
CA LEU A 106 -4.51 -10.95 17.10
C LEU A 106 -3.50 -9.81 17.31
N GLN A 107 -3.98 -8.59 17.62
CA GLN A 107 -3.11 -7.47 17.95
C GLN A 107 -2.38 -7.70 19.29
N GLN A 108 -3.10 -8.20 20.31
CA GLN A 108 -2.53 -8.48 21.62
C GLN A 108 -1.47 -9.59 21.56
N LYS A 109 -1.71 -10.66 20.81
CA LYS A 109 -0.71 -11.72 20.59
C LYS A 109 0.57 -11.19 19.92
N LYS A 110 0.43 -10.24 19.00
CA LYS A 110 1.57 -9.63 18.30
C LYS A 110 2.40 -8.69 19.20
N THR A 111 1.80 -8.12 20.24
CA THR A 111 2.54 -7.32 21.23
C THR A 111 3.25 -8.17 22.28
N SER A 112 2.71 -9.36 22.59
CA SER A 112 3.32 -10.29 23.57
C SER A 112 4.50 -11.08 23.02
N ASP A 113 4.60 -11.25 21.70
CA ASP A 113 5.67 -11.99 21.01
C ASP A 113 6.85 -11.09 20.57
N LYS A 114 6.85 -9.82 21.01
CA LYS A 114 8.03 -8.95 20.87
C LYS A 114 8.93 -9.25 22.07
N PRO A 115 10.13 -9.85 21.91
CA PRO A 115 11.06 -9.95 23.02
C PRO A 115 11.29 -8.52 23.54
N LYS A 116 11.13 -8.32 24.86
CA LYS A 116 11.66 -7.15 25.53
C LYS A 116 13.15 -7.14 25.19
N THR A 117 13.56 -6.27 24.27
CA THR A 117 14.95 -5.83 24.25
C THR A 117 15.10 -4.97 25.49
N GLU A 118 15.46 -5.62 26.60
CA GLU A 118 15.94 -4.96 27.80
C GLU A 118 17.09 -4.05 27.39
N GLN A 119 16.96 -2.76 27.71
CA GLN A 119 18.09 -1.87 27.93
C GLN A 119 18.17 -1.64 29.43
#